data_AF-A0A0F8WW67-F1
#
_entry.id   AF-A0A0F8WW67-F1
#
_cell.length_a   1.000
_cell.length_b   1.000
_cell.length_c   1.000
_cell.angle_alpha   90.00
_cell.angle_beta   90.00
_cell.angle_gamma   90.00
#
_symmetry.space_group_name_H-M   'P 1'
#
loop_
_entity.id
_entity.type
_entity.pdbx_description
1 polymer ?
#
loop_
_entity_poly.entity_id
_entity_poly.type
_entity_poly.pdbx_seq_one_letter_code
_entity_poly.pdbx_strand_id
1 'polypeptide(L)'
;TPESHQGVNTLRALLLAGLFGVRDYVQADPVGDEDIEAAKRVSKLIMFGLERPGNFRTNFETLGDSLIFGLGSYSGRWRNDTRLVPRRFPVPDPTGQDQFLKDPETGAILSVLRNVEVPVHDDPSLDGDDLFDTWFDPSANRFDQLAYKIKRFKIRNEELETLKDDPDWDKEGIAEVLRTDANERPVGPDGDNHPKLLTENLTLEDTKEVRKYGYYGGWKFEGQVPKEVADKIDGINHRGTVIIKIVNGYVIQAIQSPERDGQIQGGAITILPTGRGIYGLSPLTVVRYLQDVSDTQLILTTQALIESVYQNYLIGGDQGPNFARDLETRQPREVFTLQGDVDQ
;
A
#
# COMPACT_ATOMS: atom_id res chain seq x y z
N THR A 1 5.72 -28.01 -2.10
CA THR A 1 6.50 -26.81 -2.44
C THR A 1 6.06 -25.69 -1.51
N PRO A 2 6.94 -24.85 -0.93
CA PRO A 2 6.48 -23.70 -0.13
C PRO A 2 5.54 -22.85 -0.98
N GLU A 3 4.44 -22.40 -0.39
CA GLU A 3 3.52 -21.50 -1.09
C GLU A 3 4.20 -20.16 -1.39
N SER A 4 3.75 -19.48 -2.44
CA SER A 4 4.41 -18.28 -2.98
C SER A 4 4.49 -17.19 -1.91
N HIS A 5 3.43 -17.07 -1.12
CA HIS A 5 3.32 -16.12 -0.02
C HIS A 5 4.38 -16.37 1.08
N GLN A 6 4.71 -17.63 1.37
CA GLN A 6 5.74 -17.98 2.37
C GLN A 6 7.12 -17.60 1.86
N GLY A 7 7.42 -17.92 0.59
CA GLY A 7 8.68 -17.56 -0.05
C GLY A 7 8.91 -16.04 -0.07
N VAL A 8 7.89 -15.25 -0.43
CA VAL A 8 7.97 -13.78 -0.42
C VAL A 8 8.21 -13.26 0.99
N ASN A 9 7.44 -13.72 1.99
CA ASN A 9 7.59 -13.23 3.35
C ASN A 9 8.96 -13.58 3.96
N THR A 10 9.51 -14.76 3.66
CA THR A 10 10.88 -15.11 4.08
C THR A 10 11.91 -14.20 3.42
N LEU A 11 11.84 -14.01 2.10
CA LEU A 11 12.79 -13.18 1.37
C LEU A 11 12.73 -11.72 1.83
N ARG A 12 11.51 -11.21 2.03
CA ARG A 12 11.24 -9.88 2.58
C ARG A 12 11.85 -9.71 3.97
N ALA A 13 11.65 -10.66 4.88
CA ALA A 13 12.23 -10.61 6.22
C ALA A 13 13.77 -10.59 6.18
N LEU A 14 14.39 -11.42 5.32
CA LEU A 14 15.84 -11.45 5.15
C LEU A 14 16.39 -10.12 4.60
N LEU A 15 15.77 -9.58 3.55
CA LEU A 15 16.18 -8.31 2.95
C LEU A 15 16.01 -7.15 3.93
N LEU A 16 14.91 -7.13 4.67
CA LEU A 16 14.62 -6.05 5.60
C LEU A 16 15.56 -6.09 6.82
N ALA A 17 15.90 -7.28 7.31
CA ALA A 17 16.96 -7.44 8.30
C ALA A 17 18.33 -7.02 7.76
N GLY A 18 18.63 -7.29 6.49
CA GLY A 18 19.88 -6.85 5.85
C GLY A 18 19.98 -5.33 5.65
N LEU A 19 18.88 -4.69 5.26
CA LEU A 19 18.83 -3.25 4.95
C LEU A 19 18.70 -2.38 6.21
N PHE A 20 17.87 -2.79 7.16
CA PHE A 20 17.56 -2.01 8.37
C PHE A 20 18.19 -2.55 9.65
N GLY A 21 18.83 -3.73 9.59
CA GLY A 21 19.53 -4.30 10.74
C GLY A 21 20.87 -3.63 11.05
N VAL A 22 21.35 -2.74 10.18
CA VAL A 22 22.57 -1.94 10.39
C VAL A 22 22.17 -0.54 10.86
N ARG A 23 22.79 -0.05 11.95
CA ARG A 23 22.59 1.33 12.40
C ARG A 23 23.20 2.32 11.41
N ASP A 24 22.60 3.52 11.35
CA ASP A 24 22.93 4.61 10.42
C ASP A 24 22.65 4.29 8.94
N TYR A 25 21.53 3.59 8.67
CA TYR A 25 21.06 3.31 7.31
C TYR A 25 20.48 4.54 6.58
N VAL A 26 20.32 5.67 7.27
CA VAL A 26 20.03 6.98 6.65
C VAL A 26 21.14 7.96 7.02
N GLN A 27 21.71 8.59 6.00
CA GLN A 27 22.73 9.61 6.15
C GLN A 27 22.36 10.82 5.30
N ALA A 28 22.20 11.97 5.94
CA ALA A 28 22.13 13.25 5.27
C ALA A 28 23.55 13.72 4.95
N ASP A 29 23.77 14.09 3.69
CA ASP A 29 25.04 14.68 3.25
C ASP A 29 25.07 16.18 3.60
N PRO A 30 26.15 16.68 4.23
CA PRO A 30 26.30 18.11 4.47
C PRO A 30 26.56 18.85 3.15
N VAL A 31 25.94 20.02 2.97
CA VAL A 31 26.15 20.86 1.78
C VAL A 31 27.44 21.69 1.92
N GLY A 32 27.79 22.09 3.14
CA GLY A 32 29.03 22.80 3.47
C GLY A 32 29.71 22.24 4.74
N ASP A 33 30.95 22.67 5.00
CA ASP A 33 31.74 22.23 6.15
C ASP A 33 31.08 22.62 7.50
N GLU A 34 30.33 23.71 7.51
CA GLU A 34 29.55 24.21 8.64
C GLU A 34 28.36 23.32 9.01
N ASP A 35 27.85 22.53 8.06
CA ASP A 35 26.62 21.77 8.21
C ASP A 35 26.85 20.33 8.69
N ILE A 36 28.10 19.92 8.93
CA ILE A 36 28.42 18.54 9.34
C ILE A 36 27.64 18.12 10.59
N GLU A 37 27.56 18.99 11.59
CA GLU A 37 26.81 18.71 12.83
C GLU A 37 25.28 18.85 12.65
N ALA A 38 24.84 19.67 11.70
CA ALA A 38 23.43 19.75 11.35
C ALA A 38 22.97 18.48 10.62
N ALA A 39 23.73 18.02 9.62
CA ALA A 39 23.49 16.80 8.87
C ALA A 39 23.38 15.57 9.79
N LYS A 40 24.29 15.41 10.76
CA LYS A 40 24.19 14.34 11.78
C LYS A 40 22.90 14.38 12.59
N ARG A 41 22.41 15.58 12.94
CA ARG A 41 21.14 15.75 13.68
C ARG A 41 19.94 15.41 12.80
N VAL A 42 19.96 15.83 11.53
CA VAL A 42 18.94 15.50 10.53
C VAL A 42 18.87 13.99 10.31
N SER A 43 20.00 13.31 10.12
CA SER A 43 20.05 11.84 9.97
C SER A 43 19.35 11.14 11.15
N LYS A 44 19.68 11.53 12.39
CA LYS A 44 19.06 10.96 13.60
C LYS A 44 17.57 11.22 13.68
N LEU A 45 17.13 12.43 13.32
CA LEU A 45 15.72 12.81 13.32
C LEU A 45 14.92 11.98 12.30
N ILE A 46 15.45 11.84 11.08
CA ILE A 46 14.81 11.05 10.02
C ILE A 46 14.78 9.57 10.42
N MET A 47 15.89 9.02 10.91
CA MET A 47 15.94 7.63 11.40
C MET A 47 14.90 7.38 12.49
N PHE A 48 14.81 8.26 13.48
CA PHE A 48 13.82 8.15 14.56
C PHE A 48 12.38 8.10 14.02
N GLY A 49 12.07 8.94 13.02
CA GLY A 49 10.79 8.88 12.34
C GLY A 49 10.57 7.55 11.60
N LEU A 50 11.56 7.09 10.83
CA LEU A 50 11.47 5.87 10.02
C LEU A 50 11.38 4.58 10.84
N GLU A 51 11.94 4.56 12.05
CA GLU A 51 11.87 3.42 12.98
C GLU A 51 10.50 3.26 13.63
N ARG A 52 9.60 4.25 13.49
CA ARG A 52 8.25 4.12 14.05
C ARG A 52 7.48 2.96 13.41
N PRO A 53 6.61 2.26 14.17
CA PRO A 53 5.88 1.10 13.67
C PRO A 53 5.12 1.33 12.36
N GLY A 54 4.57 2.53 12.14
CA GLY A 54 3.89 2.89 10.90
C GLY A 54 4.82 2.90 9.68
N ASN A 55 5.96 3.60 9.79
CA ASN A 55 6.93 3.71 8.69
C ASN A 55 7.66 2.39 8.43
N PHE A 56 7.97 1.63 9.49
CA PHE A 56 8.51 0.27 9.36
C PHE A 56 7.55 -0.63 8.59
N ARG A 57 6.25 -0.56 8.90
CA ARG A 57 5.21 -1.29 8.17
C ARG A 57 5.14 -0.86 6.70
N THR A 58 5.18 0.44 6.41
CA THR A 58 5.21 0.93 5.03
C THR A 58 6.42 0.38 4.26
N ASN A 59 7.62 0.46 4.84
CA ASN A 59 8.83 -0.11 4.23
C ASN A 59 8.73 -1.62 4.01
N PHE A 60 8.15 -2.33 4.98
CA PHE A 60 7.81 -3.75 4.84
C PHE A 60 6.90 -3.91 3.63
N GLU A 61 5.74 -3.25 3.56
CA GLU A 61 4.75 -3.29 2.45
C GLU A 61 5.38 -3.00 1.10
N THR A 62 6.09 -1.89 0.97
CA THR A 62 6.76 -1.50 -0.26
C THR A 62 7.81 -2.51 -0.73
N LEU A 63 8.60 -3.09 0.19
CA LEU A 63 9.55 -4.15 -0.17
C LEU A 63 8.82 -5.41 -0.66
N GLY A 64 7.68 -5.75 -0.06
CA GLY A 64 6.82 -6.84 -0.52
C GLY A 64 6.32 -6.60 -1.95
N ASP A 65 5.84 -5.40 -2.24
CA ASP A 65 5.38 -5.04 -3.59
C ASP A 65 6.51 -5.12 -4.62
N SER A 66 7.72 -4.70 -4.25
CA SER A 66 8.91 -4.87 -5.09
C SER A 66 9.19 -6.34 -5.45
N LEU A 67 8.99 -7.26 -4.49
CA LEU A 67 9.18 -8.70 -4.71
C LEU A 67 8.06 -9.34 -5.54
N ILE A 68 6.85 -8.80 -5.48
CA ILE A 68 5.66 -9.34 -6.14
C ILE A 68 5.52 -8.78 -7.56
N PHE A 69 5.73 -7.49 -7.73
CA PHE A 69 5.43 -6.74 -8.96
C PHE A 69 6.68 -6.15 -9.63
N GLY A 70 7.86 -6.26 -9.00
CA GLY A 70 9.12 -5.72 -9.52
C GLY A 70 9.34 -4.24 -9.18
N LEU A 71 8.34 -3.57 -8.59
CA LEU A 71 8.42 -2.19 -8.12
C LEU A 71 7.65 -2.10 -6.82
N GLY A 72 8.21 -1.44 -5.82
CA GLY A 72 7.45 -0.92 -4.69
C GLY A 72 7.67 0.57 -4.63
N SER A 73 6.61 1.36 -4.46
CA SER A 73 6.70 2.81 -4.31
C SER A 73 6.05 3.28 -3.01
N TYR A 74 6.55 4.39 -2.49
CA TYR A 74 5.97 5.05 -1.32
C TYR A 74 5.99 6.56 -1.52
N SER A 75 5.06 7.24 -0.87
CA SER A 75 5.03 8.69 -0.76
C SER A 75 5.59 9.14 0.58
N GLY A 76 6.49 10.14 0.57
CA GLY A 76 7.12 10.67 1.78
C GLY A 76 6.63 12.09 2.10
N ARG A 77 6.04 12.26 3.29
CA ARG A 77 5.55 13.56 3.77
C ARG A 77 5.93 13.82 5.21
N TRP A 78 5.97 15.10 5.60
CA TRP A 78 5.99 15.48 7.00
C TRP A 78 4.55 15.49 7.51
N ARG A 79 4.28 14.85 8.64
CA ARG A 79 2.94 14.80 9.23
C ARG A 79 2.94 15.55 10.55
N ASN A 80 2.14 16.61 10.60
CA ASN A 80 1.87 17.38 11.81
C ASN A 80 0.41 17.16 12.22
N ASP A 81 0.19 16.43 13.32
CA ASP A 81 -1.13 16.25 13.91
C ASP A 81 -1.13 16.89 15.31
N THR A 82 -1.99 17.89 15.50
CA THR A 82 -2.30 18.44 16.82
C THR A 82 -3.56 17.78 17.37
N ARG A 83 -3.59 17.51 18.67
CA ARG A 83 -4.81 17.06 19.36
C ARG A 83 -4.99 17.82 20.65
N LEU A 84 -6.25 18.02 21.02
CA LEU A 84 -6.64 18.45 22.35
C LEU A 84 -6.43 17.28 23.32
N VAL A 85 -5.40 17.40 24.15
CA VAL A 85 -5.08 16.38 25.17
C VAL A 85 -5.28 17.00 26.55
N PRO A 86 -5.95 16.30 27.48
CA PRO A 86 -6.02 16.75 28.86
C PRO A 86 -4.63 16.68 29.49
N ARG A 87 -4.05 17.84 29.82
CA ARG A 87 -2.78 17.93 30.55
C ARG A 87 -3.00 18.59 31.91
N ARG A 88 -2.24 18.13 32.91
CA ARG A 88 -2.20 18.74 34.24
C ARG A 88 -1.32 19.97 34.18
N PHE A 89 -1.90 21.13 34.46
CA PHE A 89 -1.17 22.37 34.61
C PHE A 89 -1.11 22.77 36.07
N PRO A 90 0.05 23.25 36.55
CA PRO A 90 0.13 23.79 37.90
C PRO A 90 -0.74 25.05 37.99
N VAL A 91 -1.45 25.22 39.10
CA VAL A 91 -2.32 26.38 39.31
C VAL A 91 -1.45 27.56 39.77
N PRO A 92 -1.47 28.71 39.08
CA PRO A 92 -0.74 29.90 39.54
C PRO A 92 -1.31 30.38 40.87
N ASP A 93 -0.45 30.78 41.81
CA ASP A 93 -0.87 31.33 43.09
C ASP A 93 -1.48 32.75 42.91
N PRO A 94 -2.76 32.96 43.25
CA PRO A 94 -3.41 34.26 43.10
C PRO A 94 -2.87 35.32 44.08
N THR A 95 -2.14 34.92 45.12
CA THR A 95 -1.54 35.84 46.11
C THR A 95 -0.16 36.36 45.70
N GLY A 96 0.46 35.74 44.68
CA GLY A 96 1.76 36.12 44.13
C GLY A 96 2.97 35.87 45.05
N GLN A 97 2.78 35.17 46.19
CA GLN A 97 3.86 34.86 47.12
C GLN A 97 4.68 33.65 46.66
N ASP A 98 4.02 32.64 46.11
CA ASP A 98 4.64 31.51 45.42
C ASP A 98 4.37 31.58 43.90
N GLN A 99 5.15 30.89 43.07
CA GLN A 99 4.85 30.80 41.62
C GLN A 99 3.62 29.91 41.34
N PHE A 100 3.35 28.92 42.20
CA PHE A 100 2.25 27.97 42.04
C PHE A 100 1.62 27.63 43.39
N LEU A 101 0.29 27.44 43.38
CA LEU A 101 -0.49 26.97 44.52
C LEU A 101 -0.02 25.56 44.94
N LYS A 102 0.22 25.39 46.24
CA LYS A 102 0.59 24.11 46.84
C LYS A 102 -0.50 23.62 47.79
N ASP A 103 -0.61 22.31 47.89
CA ASP A 103 -1.46 21.64 48.87
C ASP A 103 -0.90 21.90 50.29
N PRO A 104 -1.71 22.46 51.22
CA PRO A 104 -1.26 22.75 52.59
C PRO A 104 -0.85 21.52 53.40
N GLU A 105 -1.39 20.33 53.09
CA GLU A 105 -1.14 19.12 53.87
C GLU A 105 0.07 18.33 53.34
N THR A 106 0.29 18.35 52.03
CA THR A 106 1.32 17.54 51.37
C THR A 106 2.48 18.34 50.80
N GLY A 107 2.34 19.68 50.66
CA GLY A 107 3.31 20.57 50.04
C GLY A 107 3.45 20.40 48.51
N ALA A 108 2.66 19.52 47.90
CA ALA A 108 2.71 19.25 46.46
C ALA A 108 2.03 20.36 45.66
N ILE A 109 2.51 20.63 44.43
CA ILE A 109 1.91 21.64 43.56
C ILE A 109 0.51 21.16 43.12
N LEU A 110 -0.50 21.99 43.39
CA LEU A 110 -1.87 21.74 42.93
C LEU A 110 -1.91 21.86 41.40
N SER A 111 -2.56 20.89 40.77
CA SER A 111 -2.70 20.84 39.32
C SER A 111 -4.16 20.72 38.91
N VAL A 112 -4.52 21.41 37.82
CA VAL A 112 -5.84 21.32 37.20
C VAL A 112 -5.68 20.71 35.82
N LEU A 113 -6.58 19.80 35.46
CA LEU A 113 -6.67 19.28 34.11
C LEU A 113 -7.25 20.36 33.19
N ARG A 114 -6.47 20.75 32.17
CA ARG A 114 -6.94 21.59 31.08
C ARG A 114 -6.69 20.87 29.76
N ASN A 115 -7.65 20.97 28.84
CA ASN A 115 -7.44 20.54 27.47
C ASN A 115 -6.57 21.59 26.78
N VAL A 116 -5.43 21.15 26.26
CA VAL A 116 -4.51 22.00 25.51
C VAL A 116 -4.20 21.31 24.19
N GLU A 117 -4.13 22.11 23.13
CA GLU A 117 -3.68 21.63 21.82
C GLU A 117 -2.19 21.35 21.89
N VAL A 118 -1.82 20.10 21.64
CA VAL A 118 -0.42 19.65 21.65
C VAL A 118 -0.15 18.92 20.34
N PRO A 119 1.00 19.13 19.69
CA PRO A 119 1.43 18.29 18.58
C PRO A 119 1.66 16.86 19.11
N VAL A 120 0.82 15.93 18.65
CA VAL A 120 0.93 14.50 18.97
C VAL A 120 1.79 13.78 17.94
N HIS A 121 1.83 14.32 16.72
CA HIS A 121 2.66 13.82 15.64
C HIS A 121 3.35 15.01 14.98
N ASP A 122 4.67 14.98 14.82
CA ASP A 122 5.45 16.01 14.13
C ASP A 122 6.73 15.37 13.58
N ASP A 123 6.56 14.47 12.62
CA ASP A 123 7.60 13.53 12.20
C ASP A 123 7.41 13.14 10.71
N PRO A 124 8.47 12.65 10.03
CA PRO A 124 8.31 12.11 8.69
C PRO A 124 7.43 10.86 8.70
N SER A 125 6.56 10.76 7.70
CA SER A 125 5.60 9.67 7.50
C SER A 125 5.72 9.15 6.07
N LEU A 126 5.76 7.84 5.94
CA LEU A 126 5.74 7.11 4.67
C LEU A 126 4.36 6.49 4.47
N ASP A 127 3.75 6.76 3.32
CA ASP A 127 2.52 6.11 2.89
C ASP A 127 2.78 5.24 1.67
N GLY A 128 2.37 3.97 1.72
CA GLY A 128 2.51 3.06 0.59
C GLY A 128 1.72 3.53 -0.64
N ASP A 129 2.31 3.36 -1.82
CA ASP A 129 1.59 3.54 -3.07
C ASP A 129 1.15 2.19 -3.60
N ASP A 130 -0.16 2.00 -3.70
CA ASP A 130 -0.73 0.86 -4.41
C ASP A 130 -0.42 1.01 -5.90
N LEU A 131 0.36 0.07 -6.44
CA LEU A 131 0.79 0.04 -7.83
C LEU A 131 -0.39 -0.10 -8.80
N PHE A 132 -1.49 -0.71 -8.37
CA PHE A 132 -2.67 -0.78 -9.21
C PHE A 132 -3.24 0.61 -9.36
N ASP A 133 -3.35 1.36 -8.27
CA ASP A 133 -3.93 2.69 -8.21
C ASP A 133 -2.96 3.83 -8.50
N THR A 134 -1.75 3.53 -9.00
CA THR A 134 -0.72 4.53 -9.28
C THR A 134 -0.17 4.38 -10.69
N TRP A 135 -0.11 5.50 -11.42
CA TRP A 135 0.52 5.61 -12.73
C TRP A 135 1.70 6.56 -12.64
N PHE A 136 2.81 6.12 -13.18
CA PHE A 136 4.05 6.89 -13.28
C PHE A 136 4.15 7.51 -14.67
N ASP A 137 4.88 8.62 -14.78
CA ASP A 137 5.26 9.19 -16.07
C ASP A 137 5.93 8.13 -16.97
N PRO A 138 5.32 7.78 -18.11
CA PRO A 138 5.81 6.71 -18.99
C PRO A 138 7.11 7.09 -19.72
N SER A 139 7.49 8.37 -19.72
CA SER A 139 8.73 8.83 -20.35
C SER A 139 9.97 8.62 -19.48
N ALA A 140 9.78 8.37 -18.18
CA ALA A 140 10.87 8.21 -17.22
C ALA A 140 11.44 6.78 -17.26
N ASN A 141 12.78 6.68 -17.27
CA ASN A 141 13.48 5.39 -17.15
C ASN A 141 13.88 5.07 -15.71
N ARG A 142 13.84 6.07 -14.82
CA ARG A 142 14.19 5.96 -13.42
C ARG A 142 13.25 6.79 -12.57
N PHE A 143 13.14 6.44 -11.30
CA PHE A 143 12.22 7.10 -10.38
C PHE A 143 12.58 8.57 -10.12
N ASP A 144 13.86 8.91 -10.12
CA ASP A 144 14.38 10.29 -9.99
C ASP A 144 14.10 11.17 -11.21
N GLN A 145 13.74 10.57 -12.35
CA GLN A 145 13.40 11.26 -13.60
C GLN A 145 11.90 11.47 -13.79
N LEU A 146 11.06 11.01 -12.85
CA LEU A 146 9.63 11.14 -12.98
C LEU A 146 9.21 12.61 -12.93
N ALA A 147 8.62 13.12 -14.02
CA ALA A 147 8.06 14.47 -14.01
C ALA A 147 6.75 14.53 -13.23
N TYR A 148 5.98 13.43 -13.23
CA TYR A 148 4.72 13.33 -12.50
C TYR A 148 4.35 11.90 -12.12
N LYS A 149 3.43 11.80 -11.15
CA LYS A 149 2.74 10.60 -10.71
C LYS A 149 1.27 10.93 -10.52
N ILE A 150 0.40 10.02 -10.95
CA ILE A 150 -1.05 10.10 -10.76
C ILE A 150 -1.47 8.92 -9.90
N LYS A 151 -2.24 9.18 -8.85
CA LYS A 151 -2.72 8.15 -7.91
C LYS A 151 -4.23 8.27 -7.70
N ARG A 152 -4.95 7.15 -7.65
CA ARG A 152 -6.33 7.14 -7.13
C ARG A 152 -6.30 7.16 -5.61
N PHE A 153 -7.25 7.86 -5.01
CA PHE A 153 -7.44 7.85 -3.57
C PHE A 153 -8.92 7.79 -3.23
N LYS A 154 -9.20 7.45 -1.97
CA LYS A 154 -10.54 7.49 -1.38
C LYS A 154 -10.49 8.40 -0.16
N ILE A 155 -11.54 9.18 0.04
CA ILE A 155 -11.67 10.09 1.18
C ILE A 155 -13.09 10.03 1.74
N ARG A 156 -13.24 10.12 3.07
CA ARG A 156 -14.55 10.09 3.73
C ARG A 156 -15.20 11.48 3.77
N ASN A 157 -16.52 11.50 3.83
CA ASN A 157 -17.31 12.70 4.13
C ASN A 157 -16.84 13.43 5.41
N GLU A 158 -16.65 12.70 6.52
CA GLU A 158 -16.19 13.25 7.80
C GLU A 158 -14.80 13.91 7.69
N GLU A 159 -13.93 13.30 6.89
CA GLU A 159 -12.58 13.80 6.64
C GLU A 159 -12.63 15.06 5.77
N LEU A 160 -13.44 15.07 4.71
CA LEU A 160 -13.68 16.26 3.89
C LEU A 160 -14.24 17.44 4.70
N GLU A 161 -15.19 17.20 5.59
CA GLU A 161 -15.74 18.26 6.47
C GLU A 161 -14.67 18.83 7.41
N THR A 162 -13.75 17.99 7.90
CA THR A 162 -12.63 18.45 8.74
C THR A 162 -11.64 19.28 7.93
N LEU A 163 -11.34 18.89 6.69
CA LEU A 163 -10.37 19.56 5.82
C LEU A 163 -10.90 20.84 5.18
N LYS A 164 -12.21 21.07 5.25
CA LYS A 164 -12.86 22.26 4.66
C LYS A 164 -12.37 23.59 5.22
N ASP A 165 -11.89 23.58 6.46
CA ASP A 165 -11.37 24.76 7.14
C ASP A 165 -9.82 24.80 7.14
N ASP A 166 -9.17 23.85 6.48
CA ASP A 166 -7.72 23.84 6.27
C ASP A 166 -7.34 24.77 5.11
N PRO A 167 -6.40 25.71 5.29
CA PRO A 167 -5.98 26.65 4.24
C PRO A 167 -5.36 25.97 3.00
N ASP A 168 -4.85 24.74 3.13
CA ASP A 168 -4.26 23.99 2.03
C ASP A 168 -5.32 23.29 1.15
N TRP A 169 -6.62 23.46 1.44
CA TRP A 169 -7.72 22.80 0.76
C TRP A 169 -8.73 23.81 0.21
N ASP A 170 -9.35 23.46 -0.91
CA ASP A 170 -10.36 24.31 -1.54
C ASP A 170 -11.74 24.08 -0.88
N LYS A 171 -12.12 25.03 -0.04
CA LYS A 171 -13.40 25.03 0.68
C LYS A 171 -14.61 24.97 -0.25
N GLU A 172 -14.56 25.65 -1.39
CA GLU A 172 -15.67 25.69 -2.35
C GLU A 172 -15.78 24.36 -3.09
N GLY A 173 -14.66 23.85 -3.61
CA GLY A 173 -14.59 22.54 -4.24
C GLY A 173 -15.05 21.41 -3.31
N ILE A 174 -14.63 21.41 -2.04
CA ILE A 174 -15.09 20.44 -1.04
C ILE A 174 -16.61 20.55 -0.82
N ALA A 175 -17.15 21.77 -0.72
CA ALA A 175 -18.58 21.97 -0.51
C ALA A 175 -19.42 21.45 -1.67
N GLU A 176 -18.95 21.59 -2.92
CA GLU A 176 -19.63 21.01 -4.08
C GLU A 176 -19.54 19.48 -4.09
N VAL A 177 -18.39 18.89 -3.74
CA VAL A 177 -18.26 17.43 -3.63
C VAL A 177 -19.26 16.86 -2.62
N LEU A 178 -19.39 17.48 -1.45
CA LEU A 178 -20.32 17.04 -0.40
C LEU A 178 -21.81 17.16 -0.79
N ARG A 179 -22.13 17.95 -1.83
CA ARG A 179 -23.48 18.02 -2.42
C ARG A 179 -23.73 16.96 -3.49
N THR A 180 -22.68 16.37 -4.03
CA THR A 180 -22.80 15.28 -5.01
C THR A 180 -22.98 13.94 -4.34
N ASP A 181 -23.57 12.98 -5.06
CA ASP A 181 -23.61 11.61 -4.58
C ASP A 181 -22.19 11.04 -4.45
N ALA A 182 -21.97 10.29 -3.37
CA ALA A 182 -20.76 9.53 -3.16
C ALA A 182 -20.48 8.64 -4.39
N ASN A 183 -19.24 8.65 -4.84
CA ASN A 183 -18.80 7.82 -5.95
C ASN A 183 -17.62 6.94 -5.52
N GLU A 184 -17.70 5.65 -5.83
CA GLU A 184 -16.80 4.62 -5.31
C GLU A 184 -15.49 4.58 -6.06
N ARG A 185 -15.54 4.94 -7.35
CA ARG A 185 -14.43 4.76 -8.27
C ARG A 185 -14.38 5.89 -9.30
N PRO A 186 -13.32 6.70 -9.32
CA PRO A 186 -12.93 7.36 -10.55
C PRO A 186 -12.52 6.28 -11.56
N VAL A 187 -13.15 6.27 -12.73
CA VAL A 187 -12.78 5.37 -13.84
C VAL A 187 -11.34 5.67 -14.23
N GLY A 188 -10.50 4.62 -14.27
CA GLY A 188 -9.10 4.73 -14.68
C GLY A 188 -8.91 5.25 -16.10
N PRO A 189 -7.71 5.74 -16.46
CA PRO A 189 -7.38 5.97 -17.87
C PRO A 189 -7.51 4.70 -18.72
N ASP A 190 -7.37 3.51 -18.12
CA ASP A 190 -7.35 2.21 -18.81
C ASP A 190 -8.74 1.54 -18.94
N GLY A 191 -9.85 2.26 -18.70
CA GLY A 191 -11.22 1.75 -18.85
C GLY A 191 -11.70 0.81 -17.74
N ASP A 192 -12.96 0.37 -17.84
CA ASP A 192 -13.68 -0.40 -16.81
C ASP A 192 -13.20 -1.85 -16.62
N ASN A 193 -12.42 -2.39 -17.57
CA ASN A 193 -12.09 -3.80 -17.65
C ASN A 193 -10.76 -4.21 -17.00
N HIS A 194 -10.02 -3.29 -16.37
CA HIS A 194 -8.80 -3.68 -15.68
C HIS A 194 -9.13 -4.44 -14.38
N PRO A 195 -8.68 -5.70 -14.22
CA PRO A 195 -8.88 -6.47 -13.01
C PRO A 195 -7.92 -5.91 -11.97
N LYS A 196 -8.32 -4.81 -11.33
CA LYS A 196 -7.65 -4.40 -10.11
C LYS A 196 -8.09 -5.36 -9.05
N LEU A 197 -7.12 -6.03 -8.45
CA LEU A 197 -7.26 -6.77 -7.21
C LEU A 197 -7.97 -5.84 -6.24
N LEU A 198 -9.29 -6.03 -6.17
CA LEU A 198 -10.04 -5.73 -4.99
C LEU A 198 -9.19 -6.30 -3.86
N THR A 199 -8.85 -5.45 -2.89
CA THR A 199 -8.24 -5.86 -1.62
C THR A 199 -8.73 -7.26 -1.31
N GLU A 200 -7.83 -8.25 -1.32
CA GLU A 200 -8.18 -9.67 -1.38
C GLU A 200 -9.48 -9.93 -0.59
N ASN A 201 -10.53 -10.41 -1.28
CA ASN A 201 -11.89 -10.70 -0.78
C ASN A 201 -12.97 -9.62 -0.86
N LEU A 202 -12.74 -8.45 -1.47
CA LEU A 202 -13.85 -7.58 -1.85
C LEU A 202 -14.24 -7.86 -3.30
N THR A 203 -15.52 -7.84 -3.64
CA THR A 203 -16.03 -7.90 -5.01
C THR A 203 -16.44 -6.50 -5.47
N LEU A 204 -16.69 -6.34 -6.78
CA LEU A 204 -17.28 -5.09 -7.27
C LEU A 204 -18.63 -4.80 -6.58
N GLU A 205 -19.35 -5.85 -6.17
CA GLU A 205 -20.58 -5.75 -5.38
C GLU A 205 -20.33 -5.28 -3.95
N ASP A 206 -19.28 -5.77 -3.29
CA ASP A 206 -18.90 -5.27 -1.96
C ASP A 206 -18.47 -3.81 -2.01
N THR A 207 -17.94 -3.35 -3.16
CA THR A 207 -17.70 -1.93 -3.36
C THR A 207 -18.98 -1.11 -3.54
N LYS A 208 -20.09 -1.66 -4.06
CA LYS A 208 -21.39 -0.94 -4.22
C LYS A 208 -21.97 -0.43 -2.89
N GLU A 209 -21.59 -1.07 -1.78
CA GLU A 209 -21.99 -0.65 -0.44
C GLU A 209 -21.10 0.47 0.12
N VAL A 210 -19.94 0.74 -0.47
CA VAL A 210 -19.00 1.78 -0.02
C VAL A 210 -19.63 3.17 -0.07
N ARG A 211 -20.57 3.42 -0.99
CA ARG A 211 -21.43 4.63 -0.98
C ARG A 211 -22.19 4.81 0.32
N LYS A 212 -22.69 3.73 0.94
CA LYS A 212 -23.41 3.77 2.23
C LYS A 212 -22.52 4.24 3.37
N TYR A 213 -21.20 4.11 3.23
CA TYR A 213 -20.20 4.55 4.20
C TYR A 213 -19.64 5.95 3.90
N GLY A 214 -20.17 6.67 2.90
CA GLY A 214 -19.85 8.07 2.65
C GLY A 214 -18.45 8.32 2.08
N TYR A 215 -17.90 7.39 1.29
CA TYR A 215 -16.59 7.58 0.64
C TYR A 215 -16.73 8.20 -0.75
N TYR A 216 -15.81 9.10 -1.07
CA TYR A 216 -15.59 9.66 -2.40
C TYR A 216 -14.25 9.17 -2.96
N GLY A 217 -14.27 8.69 -4.20
CA GLY A 217 -13.07 8.37 -4.95
C GLY A 217 -12.59 9.56 -5.79
N GLY A 218 -11.27 9.75 -5.84
CA GLY A 218 -10.64 10.87 -6.56
C GLY A 218 -9.29 10.55 -7.17
N TRP A 219 -8.76 11.54 -7.87
CA TRP A 219 -7.44 11.53 -8.51
C TRP A 219 -6.52 12.51 -7.81
N LYS A 220 -5.32 12.06 -7.46
CA LYS A 220 -4.21 12.88 -7.00
C LYS A 220 -3.17 12.96 -8.12
N PHE A 221 -2.95 14.15 -8.64
CA PHE A 221 -1.78 14.46 -9.46
C PHE A 221 -0.68 15.03 -8.57
N GLU A 222 0.55 14.62 -8.83
CA GLU A 222 1.73 15.09 -8.14
C GLU A 222 2.89 15.19 -9.14
N GLY A 223 3.44 16.38 -9.36
CA GLY A 223 4.51 16.56 -10.31
C GLY A 223 4.73 17.99 -10.74
N GLN A 224 5.61 18.17 -11.73
CA GLN A 224 5.83 19.46 -12.37
C GLN A 224 4.71 19.80 -13.34
N VAL A 225 4.45 21.10 -13.45
CA VAL A 225 3.53 21.66 -14.44
C VAL A 225 4.37 22.25 -15.57
N PRO A 226 4.04 21.99 -16.86
CA PRO A 226 4.76 22.59 -17.98
C PRO A 226 4.80 24.11 -17.87
N LYS A 227 5.92 24.72 -18.29
CA LYS A 227 6.11 26.16 -18.18
C LYS A 227 5.00 26.94 -18.88
N GLU A 228 4.55 26.50 -20.04
CA GLU A 228 3.50 27.15 -20.82
C GLU A 228 2.13 27.12 -20.13
N VAL A 229 1.93 26.19 -19.19
CA VAL A 229 0.74 26.11 -18.35
C VAL A 229 0.94 26.95 -17.10
N ALA A 230 2.10 26.89 -16.46
CA ALA A 230 2.44 27.72 -15.31
C ALA A 230 2.38 29.22 -15.65
N ASP A 231 2.90 29.64 -16.81
CA ASP A 231 2.87 31.04 -17.26
C ASP A 231 1.43 31.56 -17.48
N LYS A 232 0.44 30.68 -17.62
CA LYS A 232 -0.99 31.05 -17.72
C LYS A 232 -1.68 31.17 -16.36
N ILE A 233 -1.06 30.68 -15.30
CA ILE A 233 -1.62 30.64 -13.95
C ILE A 233 -0.70 31.45 -13.04
N ASP A 234 -1.14 32.65 -12.69
CA ASP A 234 -0.32 33.56 -11.89
C ASP A 234 0.08 32.94 -10.54
N GLY A 235 1.33 33.15 -10.13
CA GLY A 235 1.87 32.65 -8.87
C GLY A 235 2.36 31.20 -8.83
N ILE A 236 2.31 30.43 -9.93
CA ILE A 236 2.85 29.05 -9.95
C ILE A 236 4.30 29.02 -10.44
N ASN A 237 5.19 28.47 -9.63
CA ASN A 237 6.56 28.18 -10.05
C ASN A 237 6.62 26.87 -10.87
N HIS A 238 6.90 26.94 -12.18
CA HIS A 238 7.03 25.76 -13.04
C HIS A 238 8.08 24.72 -12.57
N ARG A 239 9.06 25.13 -11.75
CA ARG A 239 10.06 24.23 -11.18
C ARG A 239 9.58 23.50 -9.93
N GLY A 240 8.57 24.04 -9.24
CA GLY A 240 8.05 23.45 -8.02
C GLY A 240 7.12 22.26 -8.29
N THR A 241 7.08 21.31 -7.38
CA THR A 241 6.10 20.20 -7.43
C THR A 241 4.72 20.70 -7.02
N VAL A 242 3.71 20.42 -7.83
CA VAL A 242 2.31 20.75 -7.59
C VAL A 242 1.55 19.48 -7.20
N ILE A 243 0.67 19.58 -6.20
CA ILE A 243 -0.27 18.54 -5.80
C ILE A 243 -1.67 19.03 -6.10
N ILE A 244 -2.39 18.28 -6.93
CA ILE A 244 -3.79 18.55 -7.25
C ILE A 244 -4.60 17.32 -6.88
N LYS A 245 -5.67 17.51 -6.10
CA LYS A 245 -6.67 16.45 -5.84
C LYS A 245 -8.00 16.83 -6.44
N ILE A 246 -8.59 15.89 -7.16
CA ILE A 246 -9.86 16.06 -7.87
C ILE A 246 -10.81 14.94 -7.44
N VAL A 247 -12.05 15.29 -7.09
CA VAL A 247 -13.12 14.35 -6.75
C VAL A 247 -14.37 14.74 -7.54
N ASN A 248 -15.00 13.79 -8.23
CA ASN A 248 -16.19 14.05 -9.05
C ASN A 248 -16.06 15.24 -10.03
N GLY A 249 -14.83 15.50 -10.52
CA GLY A 249 -14.53 16.63 -11.42
C GLY A 249 -14.27 17.97 -10.73
N TYR A 250 -14.47 18.08 -9.41
CA TYR A 250 -14.15 19.26 -8.63
C TYR A 250 -12.74 19.15 -8.05
N VAL A 251 -11.95 20.20 -8.21
CA VAL A 251 -10.67 20.34 -7.52
C VAL A 251 -10.95 20.60 -6.05
N ILE A 252 -10.40 19.78 -5.15
CA ILE A 252 -10.56 19.95 -3.70
C ILE A 252 -9.26 20.35 -3.00
N GLN A 253 -8.14 20.24 -3.71
CA GLN A 253 -6.84 20.68 -3.24
C GLN A 253 -5.99 21.05 -4.44
N ALA A 254 -5.32 22.20 -4.37
CA ALA A 254 -4.30 22.61 -5.32
C ALA A 254 -3.22 23.38 -4.55
N ILE A 255 -2.14 22.69 -4.23
CA ILE A 255 -1.02 23.26 -3.47
C ILE A 255 0.27 23.10 -4.25
N GLN A 256 1.21 24.01 -3.99
CA GLN A 256 2.57 23.91 -4.48
C GLN A 256 3.52 23.69 -3.30
N SER A 257 4.46 22.76 -3.45
CA SER A 257 5.59 22.62 -2.52
C SER A 257 6.82 23.26 -3.19
N PRO A 258 7.10 24.54 -2.92
CA PRO A 258 8.20 25.26 -3.56
C PRO A 258 9.58 24.74 -3.14
N GLU A 259 9.68 24.04 -2.00
CA GLU A 259 10.94 23.47 -1.50
C GLU A 259 11.40 22.25 -2.33
N ARG A 260 10.52 21.71 -3.17
CA ARG A 260 10.81 20.56 -4.01
C ARG A 260 11.03 21.07 -5.43
N ASP A 261 12.28 21.00 -5.89
CA ASP A 261 12.72 21.36 -7.25
C ASP A 261 12.18 20.37 -8.31
N GLY A 262 10.87 20.12 -8.27
CA GLY A 262 10.14 19.29 -9.21
C GLY A 262 10.10 17.81 -8.90
N GLN A 263 10.81 17.38 -7.86
CA GLN A 263 10.87 15.97 -7.50
C GLN A 263 9.56 15.49 -6.88
N ILE A 264 9.18 14.26 -7.24
CA ILE A 264 8.04 13.56 -6.66
C ILE A 264 8.30 13.29 -5.18
N GLN A 265 7.26 13.44 -4.37
CA GLN A 265 7.27 13.16 -2.95
C GLN A 265 7.31 11.66 -2.71
N GLY A 266 8.52 11.10 -2.61
CA GLY A 266 8.66 9.71 -2.24
C GLY A 266 9.86 9.02 -2.85
N GLY A 267 9.79 7.69 -2.87
CA GLY A 267 10.83 6.85 -3.42
C GLY A 267 10.28 5.51 -3.89
N ALA A 268 11.17 4.70 -4.43
CA ALA A 268 10.87 3.35 -4.86
C ALA A 268 11.96 2.36 -4.45
N ILE A 269 11.52 1.15 -4.15
CA ILE A 269 12.37 -0.02 -3.93
C ILE A 269 12.22 -0.91 -5.17
N THR A 270 13.31 -1.14 -5.88
CA THR A 270 13.35 -1.96 -7.10
C THR A 270 14.54 -2.89 -7.05
N ILE A 271 14.36 -4.14 -7.50
CA ILE A 271 15.44 -5.12 -7.59
C ILE A 271 15.93 -5.14 -9.04
N LEU A 272 17.02 -4.42 -9.28
CA LEU A 272 17.57 -4.20 -10.62
C LEU A 272 19.08 -4.47 -10.63
N PRO A 273 19.54 -5.57 -11.25
CA PRO A 273 20.98 -5.82 -11.41
C PRO A 273 21.67 -4.81 -12.33
N THR A 274 20.92 -4.13 -13.21
CA THR A 274 21.45 -3.27 -14.28
C THR A 274 21.12 -1.77 -14.11
N GLY A 275 20.24 -1.40 -13.16
CA GLY A 275 19.95 0.00 -12.80
C GLY A 275 19.34 0.89 -13.89
N ARG A 276 18.70 0.31 -14.91
CA ARG A 276 18.22 1.04 -16.12
C ARG A 276 16.70 1.19 -16.26
N GLY A 277 15.88 0.75 -15.31
CA GLY A 277 14.42 0.81 -15.41
C GLY A 277 13.74 1.24 -14.10
N ILE A 278 12.46 1.62 -14.19
CA ILE A 278 11.59 1.82 -13.02
C ILE A 278 11.06 0.47 -12.52
N TYR A 279 10.77 -0.45 -13.43
CA TYR A 279 10.29 -1.78 -13.09
C TYR A 279 11.47 -2.76 -13.02
N GLY A 280 11.67 -3.34 -11.84
CA GLY A 280 12.65 -4.35 -11.56
C GLY A 280 12.19 -5.77 -11.85
N LEU A 281 13.08 -6.72 -11.53
CA LEU A 281 12.73 -8.13 -11.53
C LEU A 281 11.77 -8.41 -10.36
N SER A 282 10.68 -9.13 -10.63
CA SER A 282 9.84 -9.75 -9.61
C SER A 282 10.32 -11.19 -9.38
N PRO A 283 10.98 -11.50 -8.25
CA PRO A 283 11.32 -12.87 -7.91
C PRO A 283 10.07 -13.77 -7.80
N LEU A 284 8.92 -13.19 -7.41
CA LEU A 284 7.69 -13.95 -7.30
C LEU A 284 7.17 -14.44 -8.64
N THR A 285 7.35 -13.69 -9.74
CA THR A 285 6.96 -14.17 -11.07
C THR A 285 7.66 -15.49 -11.40
N VAL A 286 8.93 -15.63 -11.04
CA VAL A 286 9.70 -16.88 -11.25
C VAL A 286 9.16 -18.01 -10.36
N VAL A 287 8.89 -17.72 -9.08
CA VAL A 287 8.34 -18.71 -8.14
C VAL A 287 6.95 -19.17 -8.56
N ARG A 288 6.08 -18.24 -9.00
CA ARG A 288 4.73 -18.55 -9.50
C ARG A 288 4.79 -19.45 -10.74
N TYR A 289 5.66 -19.14 -11.69
CA TYR A 289 5.85 -19.99 -12.87
C TYR A 289 6.21 -21.43 -12.48
N LEU A 290 7.13 -21.63 -11.52
CA LEU A 290 7.49 -22.96 -11.03
C LEU A 290 6.34 -23.65 -10.27
N GLN A 291 5.54 -22.89 -9.52
CA GLN A 291 4.35 -23.40 -8.85
C GLN A 291 3.29 -23.85 -9.85
N ASP A 292 2.97 -23.04 -10.84
CA ASP A 292 1.98 -23.36 -11.88
C ASP A 292 2.36 -24.66 -12.63
N VAL A 293 3.66 -24.84 -12.93
CA VAL A 293 4.16 -26.08 -13.53
C VAL A 293 4.01 -27.27 -12.59
N SER A 294 4.37 -27.11 -11.31
CA SER A 294 4.24 -28.16 -10.29
C SER A 294 2.78 -28.56 -10.07
N ASP A 295 1.87 -27.60 -10.01
CA ASP A 295 0.44 -27.82 -9.80
C ASP A 295 -0.18 -28.49 -11.02
N THR A 296 0.20 -28.07 -12.23
CA THR A 296 -0.21 -28.74 -13.48
C THR A 296 0.24 -30.20 -13.50
N GLN A 297 1.49 -30.48 -13.11
CA GLN A 297 1.98 -31.86 -13.03
C GLN A 297 1.23 -32.68 -11.99
N LEU A 298 0.94 -32.12 -10.81
CA LEU A 298 0.16 -32.77 -9.77
C LEU A 298 -1.25 -33.12 -10.25
N ILE A 299 -1.92 -32.19 -10.93
CA ILE A 299 -3.26 -32.40 -11.50
C ILE A 299 -3.21 -33.51 -12.55
N LEU A 300 -2.29 -33.45 -13.50
CA LEU A 300 -2.17 -34.44 -14.57
C LEU A 300 -1.84 -35.84 -14.04
N THR A 301 -0.93 -35.95 -13.07
CA THR A 301 -0.58 -37.23 -12.46
C THR A 301 -1.73 -37.81 -11.63
N THR A 302 -2.45 -36.96 -10.90
CA THR A 302 -3.64 -37.37 -10.15
C THR A 302 -4.73 -37.84 -11.10
N GLN A 303 -4.97 -37.10 -12.20
CA GLN A 303 -5.94 -37.48 -13.22
C GLN A 303 -5.56 -38.80 -13.88
N ALA A 304 -4.30 -38.98 -14.29
CA ALA A 304 -3.82 -40.25 -14.84
C ALA A 304 -3.98 -41.41 -13.85
N LEU A 305 -3.78 -41.17 -12.55
CA LEU A 305 -3.98 -42.18 -11.52
C LEU A 305 -5.46 -42.53 -11.35
N ILE A 306 -6.35 -41.53 -11.32
CA ILE A 306 -7.80 -41.74 -11.30
C ILE A 306 -8.23 -42.55 -12.54
N GLU A 307 -7.82 -42.13 -13.74
CA GLU A 307 -8.13 -42.84 -14.99
C GLU A 307 -7.55 -44.27 -15.02
N SER A 308 -6.38 -44.51 -14.42
CA SER A 308 -5.81 -45.86 -14.30
C SER A 308 -6.59 -46.78 -13.36
N VAL A 309 -7.22 -46.22 -12.32
CA VAL A 309 -8.06 -46.97 -11.37
C VAL A 309 -9.45 -47.21 -11.95
N TYR A 310 -9.98 -46.25 -12.71
CA TYR A 310 -11.28 -46.32 -13.40
C TYR A 310 -11.14 -46.81 -14.85
N GLN A 311 -10.24 -47.74 -15.13
CA GLN A 311 -10.27 -48.46 -16.41
C GLN A 311 -11.57 -49.28 -16.48
N ASN A 312 -12.53 -48.78 -17.25
CA ASN A 312 -13.75 -49.50 -17.57
C ASN A 312 -13.38 -50.66 -18.49
N TYR A 313 -13.44 -51.89 -17.98
CA TYR A 313 -13.32 -53.08 -18.81
C TYR A 313 -14.59 -53.19 -19.66
N LEU A 314 -14.45 -53.08 -20.99
CA LEU A 314 -15.48 -53.48 -21.93
C LEU A 314 -15.43 -55.01 -22.03
N ILE A 315 -16.31 -55.68 -21.30
CA ILE A 315 -16.41 -57.14 -21.36
C ILE A 315 -17.42 -57.52 -22.45
N GLY A 316 -16.91 -58.02 -23.57
CA GLY A 316 -17.72 -58.62 -24.64
C GLY A 316 -18.08 -60.07 -24.32
N GLY A 317 -19.33 -60.47 -24.59
CA GLY A 317 -19.80 -61.87 -24.44
C GLY A 317 -20.97 -62.05 -23.47
N ASP A 318 -21.50 -63.27 -23.42
CA ASP A 318 -22.63 -63.65 -22.57
C ASP A 318 -22.13 -63.78 -21.11
N GLN A 319 -22.33 -62.73 -20.32
CA GLN A 319 -21.85 -62.66 -18.95
C GLN A 319 -22.74 -63.53 -18.07
N GLY A 320 -22.17 -64.60 -17.51
CA GLY A 320 -22.89 -65.52 -16.63
C GLY A 320 -23.65 -64.83 -15.49
N PRO A 321 -24.64 -65.50 -14.88
CA PRO A 321 -25.68 -64.87 -14.05
C PRO A 321 -25.20 -64.14 -12.79
N ASN A 322 -23.94 -64.33 -12.36
CA ASN A 322 -23.39 -63.74 -11.14
C ASN A 322 -22.31 -62.67 -11.39
N PHE A 323 -22.03 -62.35 -12.65
CA PHE A 323 -20.90 -61.51 -13.02
C PHE A 323 -20.91 -60.11 -12.39
N ALA A 324 -22.06 -59.44 -12.38
CA ALA A 324 -22.22 -58.12 -11.77
C ALA A 324 -21.98 -58.15 -10.24
N ARG A 325 -22.42 -59.22 -9.57
CA ARG A 325 -22.26 -59.39 -8.13
C ARG A 325 -20.80 -59.63 -7.74
N ASP A 326 -20.09 -60.42 -8.54
CA ASP A 326 -18.68 -60.73 -8.31
C ASP A 326 -17.78 -59.49 -8.54
N LEU A 327 -18.17 -58.59 -9.46
CA LEU A 327 -17.53 -57.29 -9.68
C LEU A 327 -17.73 -56.30 -8.51
N GLU A 328 -18.94 -56.22 -7.96
CA GLU A 328 -19.27 -55.31 -6.85
C GLU A 328 -18.60 -55.69 -5.53
N THR A 329 -18.40 -56.99 -5.27
CA THR A 329 -17.81 -57.46 -4.01
C THR A 329 -16.28 -57.59 -4.05
N ARG A 330 -15.65 -57.20 -5.16
CA ARG A 330 -14.23 -57.43 -5.40
C ARG A 330 -13.33 -56.65 -4.44
N GLN A 331 -12.32 -57.32 -3.89
CA GLN A 331 -11.21 -56.64 -3.22
C GLN A 331 -10.11 -56.23 -4.21
N PRO A 332 -9.38 -55.12 -3.95
CA PRO A 332 -8.29 -54.69 -4.82
C PRO A 332 -7.27 -55.83 -5.04
N ARG A 333 -6.93 -56.09 -6.31
CA ARG A 333 -5.94 -57.10 -6.78
C ARG A 333 -6.34 -58.58 -6.73
N GLU A 334 -7.62 -58.88 -6.51
CA GLU A 334 -8.12 -60.25 -6.63
C GLU A 334 -8.22 -60.68 -8.11
N VAL A 335 -7.76 -61.90 -8.43
CA VAL A 335 -7.77 -62.49 -9.78
C VAL A 335 -9.04 -63.33 -9.91
N PHE A 336 -9.81 -63.13 -10.98
CA PHE A 336 -10.96 -63.98 -11.30
C PHE A 336 -10.92 -64.41 -12.77
N THR A 337 -11.61 -65.51 -13.06
CA THR A 337 -11.65 -66.11 -14.38
C THR A 337 -12.84 -65.56 -15.14
N LEU A 338 -12.58 -64.82 -16.23
CA LEU A 338 -13.60 -64.41 -17.20
C LEU A 338 -13.86 -65.57 -18.17
N GLN A 339 -15.13 -65.95 -18.37
CA GLN A 339 -15.53 -66.77 -19.52
C GLN A 339 -15.94 -65.84 -20.65
N GLY A 340 -15.05 -65.66 -21.62
CA GLY A 340 -15.27 -64.81 -22.79
C GLY A 340 -13.94 -64.35 -23.40
N ASP A 341 -13.98 -63.91 -24.66
CA ASP A 341 -12.84 -63.26 -25.31
C ASP A 341 -12.69 -61.84 -24.72
N VAL A 342 -11.49 -61.55 -24.21
CA VAL A 342 -11.13 -60.22 -23.71
C VAL A 342 -10.38 -59.51 -24.82
N ASP A 343 -11.05 -58.60 -25.52
CA ASP A 343 -10.38 -57.67 -26.43
C ASP A 343 -9.88 -56.45 -25.63
N GLN A 344 -8.61 -56.08 -25.86
CA GLN A 344 -7.95 -54.92 -25.24
C GLN A 344 -8.21 -53.63 -26.00
#